data_AF-A0A0C6FPU3-F1
#
_entry.id   AF-A0A0C6FPU3-F1
#
_cell.length_a   1.000
_cell.length_b   1.000
_cell.length_c   1.000
_cell.angle_alpha   90.00
_cell.angle_beta   90.00
_cell.angle_gamma   90.00
#
_symmetry.space_group_name_H-M   'P 1'
#
loop_
_entity.id
_entity.type
_entity.pdbx_description
1 polymer ?
#
loop_
_entity_poly.entity_id
_entity_poly.type
_entity_poly.pdbx_seq_one_letter_code
_entity_poly.pdbx_strand_id
1 'polypeptide(L)'
;MAKSQNGLYHLYDVSAAINYILDINNSPYLRAIRLYELQIAILFGRKLNDRQRQKKEFPDRWLAISSDLLASACVCSAMKLLCYMHKTRRIGRNSQLDLLDDPDARDVLGRVLRTPAGLKKIATGHRPRVLDIKLKNRSRQQRRYAPLYDVSLRWEMIEGSKLKGGWTTSKRVFIPKAGTEAHDIIRRYYKGLRGLSTAQKYKDKGDFIAGFVWLRHFHGGVFRPREVEKASFARKLLAEANDVDGLRRIFGQYEFIKARLEGRSYKLLALDLAQPVPLIEVPILPLSEELREAIETL
;
A
#
# COMPACT_ATOMS: atom_id res chain seq x y z
N MET A 1 -2.40 1.75 -37.10
CA MET A 1 -2.00 2.89 -36.23
C MET A 1 -2.25 2.53 -34.76
N ALA A 2 -1.22 2.09 -34.04
CA ALA A 2 -1.33 1.78 -32.61
C ALA A 2 -1.02 3.05 -31.80
N LYS A 3 -2.03 3.65 -31.15
CA LYS A 3 -1.80 4.72 -30.15
C LYS A 3 -0.88 4.14 -29.07
N SER A 4 0.31 4.71 -28.92
CA SER A 4 1.28 4.24 -27.94
C SER A 4 0.64 4.25 -26.55
N GLN A 5 0.63 3.09 -25.89
CA GLN A 5 0.13 2.93 -24.51
C GLN A 5 1.03 3.62 -23.47
N ASN A 6 2.05 4.37 -23.89
CA ASN A 6 3.06 4.97 -23.01
C ASN A 6 2.51 6.09 -22.10
N GLY A 7 1.29 6.59 -22.32
CA GLY A 7 0.66 7.60 -21.46
C GLY A 7 -0.24 7.08 -20.33
N LEU A 8 -0.50 5.77 -20.25
CA LEU A 8 -1.47 5.18 -19.30
C LEU A 8 -0.93 5.02 -17.87
N TYR A 9 0.39 4.91 -17.73
CA TYR A 9 1.05 4.64 -16.46
C TYR A 9 2.07 5.72 -16.13
N HIS A 10 1.98 6.22 -14.90
CA HIS A 10 2.97 7.07 -14.27
C HIS A 10 3.99 6.17 -13.55
N LEU A 11 5.27 6.50 -13.69
CA LEU A 11 6.34 5.87 -12.92
C LEU A 11 6.49 6.66 -11.62
N TYR A 12 6.18 6.02 -10.50
CA TYR A 12 6.14 6.62 -9.18
C TYR A 12 7.37 6.19 -8.38
N ASP A 13 8.21 7.15 -7.97
CA ASP A 13 9.36 6.90 -7.10
C ASP A 13 8.89 6.85 -5.64
N VAL A 14 8.90 5.65 -5.06
CA VAL A 14 8.42 5.45 -3.69
C VAL A 14 9.38 6.03 -2.67
N SER A 15 10.68 5.91 -2.89
CA SER A 15 11.70 6.41 -1.96
C SER A 15 11.65 7.94 -1.87
N ALA A 16 11.53 8.62 -3.02
CA ALA A 16 11.35 10.07 -3.06
C ALA A 16 10.05 10.52 -2.34
N ALA A 17 8.97 9.78 -2.51
CA ALA A 17 7.71 10.08 -1.82
C ALA A 17 7.85 9.93 -0.30
N ILE A 18 8.53 8.89 0.19
CA ILE A 18 8.76 8.68 1.61
C ILE A 18 9.63 9.79 2.20
N ASN A 19 10.75 10.14 1.55
CA ASN A 19 11.61 11.25 1.99
C ASN A 19 10.79 12.54 2.13
N TYR A 20 9.94 12.86 1.15
CA TYR A 20 9.05 14.03 1.21
C TYR A 20 8.06 13.98 2.38
N ILE A 21 7.49 12.79 2.66
CA ILE A 21 6.54 12.61 3.75
C ILE A 21 7.22 12.68 5.12
N LEU A 22 8.46 12.23 5.26
CA LEU A 22 9.18 12.21 6.54
C LEU A 22 9.86 13.54 6.87
N ASP A 23 10.08 14.40 5.89
CA ASP A 23 10.65 15.73 6.10
C ASP A 23 9.62 16.68 6.72
N ILE A 24 9.86 17.03 7.99
CA ILE A 24 8.99 17.88 8.81
C ILE A 24 8.94 19.33 8.34
N ASN A 25 9.88 19.77 7.50
CA ASN A 25 9.91 21.12 6.96
C ASN A 25 8.85 21.31 5.85
N ASN A 26 8.36 20.21 5.27
CA ASN A 26 7.27 20.29 4.28
C ASN A 26 5.93 20.54 4.98
N SER A 27 5.05 21.30 4.32
CA SER A 27 3.68 21.56 4.80
C SER A 27 2.97 20.25 5.16
N PRO A 28 2.32 20.17 6.34
CA PRO A 28 1.62 18.96 6.79
C PRO A 28 0.49 18.54 5.82
N TYR A 29 -0.13 19.51 5.14
CA TYR A 29 -1.17 19.23 4.14
C TYR A 29 -0.59 18.61 2.87
N LEU A 30 0.57 19.10 2.39
CA LEU A 30 1.24 18.53 1.23
C LEU A 30 1.81 17.14 1.54
N ARG A 31 2.34 16.95 2.75
CA ARG A 31 2.76 15.64 3.27
C ARG A 31 1.58 14.67 3.34
N ALA A 32 0.41 15.11 3.81
CA ALA A 32 -0.82 14.32 3.83
C ALA A 32 -1.28 13.89 2.42
N ILE A 33 -1.27 14.80 1.45
CA ILE A 33 -1.57 14.46 0.04
C ILE A 33 -0.56 13.43 -0.48
N ARG A 34 0.74 13.64 -0.25
CA ARG A 34 1.79 12.72 -0.70
C ARG A 34 1.68 11.35 -0.02
N LEU A 35 1.33 11.30 1.26
CA LEU A 35 1.07 10.08 2.01
C LEU A 35 -0.07 9.29 1.38
N TYR A 36 -1.18 9.95 1.04
CA TYR A 36 -2.31 9.29 0.39
C TYR A 36 -1.95 8.79 -1.02
N GLU A 37 -1.21 9.58 -1.80
CA GLU A 37 -0.67 9.14 -3.10
C GLU A 37 0.21 7.89 -2.96
N LEU A 38 1.12 7.87 -1.97
CA LEU A 38 1.99 6.73 -1.71
C LEU A 38 1.18 5.49 -1.30
N GLN A 39 0.19 5.65 -0.42
CA GLN A 39 -0.74 4.57 -0.04
C GLN A 39 -1.47 3.99 -1.27
N ILE A 40 -1.87 4.83 -2.21
CA ILE A 40 -2.50 4.41 -3.48
C ILE A 40 -1.48 3.75 -4.40
N ALA A 41 -0.26 4.28 -4.50
CA ALA A 41 0.85 3.71 -5.27
C ALA A 41 1.21 2.30 -4.79
N ILE A 42 1.39 2.11 -3.49
CA ILE A 42 1.67 0.80 -2.91
C ILE A 42 0.48 -0.15 -3.10
N LEU A 43 -0.75 0.33 -2.99
CA LEU A 43 -1.92 -0.54 -3.10
C LEU A 43 -2.21 -1.03 -4.53
N PHE A 44 -2.01 -0.19 -5.54
CA PHE A 44 -2.39 -0.46 -6.94
C PHE A 44 -1.23 -0.51 -7.93
N GLY A 45 -0.03 -0.12 -7.50
CA GLY A 45 1.17 -0.14 -8.31
C GLY A 45 1.49 -1.53 -8.82
N ARG A 46 2.32 -1.56 -9.85
CA ARG A 46 2.86 -2.76 -10.46
C ARG A 46 4.35 -2.60 -10.61
N LYS A 47 5.05 -3.74 -10.65
CA LYS A 47 6.44 -3.77 -11.03
C LYS A 47 6.64 -3.20 -12.43
N LEU A 48 7.78 -2.55 -12.65
CA LEU A 48 8.18 -2.05 -13.95
C LEU A 48 8.42 -3.22 -14.91
N ASN A 49 8.01 -3.07 -16.16
CA ASN A 49 8.41 -3.99 -17.22
C ASN A 49 9.88 -3.74 -17.63
N ASP A 50 10.49 -4.67 -18.36
CA ASP A 50 11.93 -4.61 -18.67
C ASP A 50 12.33 -3.31 -19.40
N ARG A 51 11.50 -2.82 -20.32
CA ARG A 51 11.73 -1.54 -21.02
C ARG A 51 11.69 -0.34 -20.08
N GLN A 52 10.83 -0.36 -19.06
CA GLN A 52 10.77 0.70 -18.04
C GLN A 52 11.94 0.61 -17.08
N ARG A 53 12.36 -0.62 -16.72
CA ARG A 53 13.50 -0.87 -15.83
C ARG A 53 14.81 -0.34 -16.42
N GLN A 54 15.06 -0.61 -17.71
CA GLN A 54 16.27 -0.14 -18.41
C GLN A 54 16.44 1.39 -18.43
N LYS A 55 15.35 2.14 -18.22
CA LYS A 55 15.37 3.61 -18.19
C LYS A 55 15.66 4.20 -16.81
N LYS A 56 15.93 3.36 -15.81
CA LYS A 56 16.08 3.76 -14.40
C LYS A 56 17.33 3.13 -13.81
N GLU A 57 18.12 3.96 -13.14
CA GLU A 57 19.33 3.54 -12.42
C GLU A 57 19.00 2.58 -11.27
N PHE A 58 17.93 2.86 -10.53
CA PHE A 58 17.44 2.03 -9.42
C PHE A 58 15.99 1.59 -9.68
N PRO A 59 15.72 0.56 -10.49
CA PRO A 59 14.37 0.23 -10.93
C PRO A 59 13.47 -0.30 -9.80
N ASP A 60 14.04 -0.91 -8.77
CA ASP A 60 13.29 -1.60 -7.71
C ASP A 60 12.70 -0.64 -6.65
N ARG A 61 12.95 0.68 -6.74
CA ARG A 61 12.25 1.71 -5.95
C ARG A 61 11.03 2.34 -6.64
N TRP A 62 10.79 1.97 -7.90
CA TRP A 62 9.72 2.54 -8.71
C TRP A 62 8.52 1.62 -8.82
N LEU A 63 7.34 2.22 -8.98
CA LEU A 63 6.09 1.52 -9.31
C LEU A 63 5.46 2.12 -10.57
N ALA A 64 4.96 1.27 -11.45
CA ALA A 64 4.07 1.68 -12.52
C ALA A 64 2.63 1.73 -11.98
N ILE A 65 2.01 2.91 -11.97
CA ILE A 65 0.63 3.11 -11.53
C ILE A 65 -0.17 3.86 -12.59
N SER A 66 -1.47 3.56 -12.71
CA SER A 66 -2.36 4.32 -13.59
C SER A 66 -2.30 5.81 -13.26
N SER A 67 -1.94 6.63 -14.25
CA SER A 67 -1.85 8.10 -14.10
C SER A 67 -3.17 8.69 -13.61
N ASP A 68 -4.29 8.17 -14.13
CA ASP A 68 -5.64 8.58 -13.73
C ASP A 68 -5.94 8.30 -12.25
N LEU A 69 -5.51 7.14 -11.76
CA LEU A 69 -5.76 6.75 -10.38
C LEU A 69 -4.97 7.64 -9.41
N LEU A 70 -3.71 7.92 -9.73
CA LEU A 70 -2.85 8.78 -8.93
C LEU A 70 -3.34 10.23 -8.94
N ALA A 71 -3.69 10.77 -10.12
CA ALA A 71 -4.24 12.11 -10.25
C ALA A 71 -5.57 12.26 -9.48
N SER A 72 -6.42 11.23 -9.51
CA SER A 72 -7.67 11.23 -8.73
C SER A 72 -7.40 11.19 -7.23
N ALA A 73 -6.42 10.41 -6.78
CA ALA A 73 -6.03 10.39 -5.37
C ALA A 73 -5.52 11.76 -4.90
N CYS A 74 -4.66 12.42 -5.70
CA CYS A 74 -4.17 13.77 -5.44
C CYS A 74 -5.32 14.77 -5.30
N VAL A 75 -6.18 14.87 -6.31
CA VAL A 75 -7.24 15.90 -6.32
C VAL A 75 -8.31 15.59 -5.26
N CYS A 76 -8.74 14.34 -5.09
CA CYS A 76 -9.71 13.98 -4.04
C CYS A 76 -9.20 14.29 -2.63
N SER A 77 -7.95 13.95 -2.33
CA SER A 77 -7.37 14.25 -1.02
C SER A 77 -7.25 15.76 -0.81
N ALA A 78 -6.68 16.48 -1.77
CA ALA A 78 -6.54 17.94 -1.72
C ALA A 78 -7.88 18.66 -1.52
N MET A 79 -8.92 18.32 -2.30
CA MET A 79 -10.26 18.90 -2.13
C MET A 79 -10.83 18.65 -0.73
N LYS A 80 -10.67 17.43 -0.20
CA LYS A 80 -11.13 17.11 1.16
C LYS A 80 -10.36 17.87 2.24
N LEU A 81 -9.06 18.11 2.04
CA LEU A 81 -8.25 18.93 2.93
C LEU A 81 -8.65 20.40 2.89
N LEU A 82 -8.86 20.99 1.70
CA LEU A 82 -9.35 22.36 1.55
C LEU A 82 -10.72 22.55 2.22
N CYS A 83 -11.66 21.62 2.01
CA CYS A 83 -12.95 21.64 2.70
C CYS A 83 -12.79 21.54 4.22
N TYR A 84 -11.82 20.76 4.71
CA TYR A 84 -11.53 20.65 6.13
C TYR A 84 -10.96 21.95 6.70
N MET A 85 -9.97 22.56 6.05
CA MET A 85 -9.41 23.86 6.42
C MET A 85 -10.50 24.93 6.51
N HIS A 86 -11.37 25.00 5.51
CA HIS A 86 -12.49 25.95 5.50
C HIS A 86 -13.45 25.72 6.69
N LYS A 87 -13.80 24.46 6.99
CA LYS A 87 -14.70 24.12 8.11
C LYS A 87 -14.08 24.44 9.47
N THR A 88 -12.81 24.10 9.69
CA THR A 88 -12.12 24.36 10.96
C THR A 88 -12.02 25.86 11.23
N ARG A 89 -11.78 26.67 10.20
CA ARG A 89 -11.76 28.14 10.29
C ARG A 89 -13.12 28.73 10.67
N ARG A 90 -14.22 28.23 10.10
CA ARG A 90 -15.58 28.68 10.45
C ARG A 90 -15.96 28.42 11.91
N ILE A 91 -15.39 27.38 12.53
CA ILE A 91 -15.63 27.03 13.94
C ILE A 91 -14.83 27.96 14.88
N GLY A 92 -13.73 28.56 14.41
CA GLY A 92 -12.77 29.36 15.19
C GLY A 92 -13.09 30.85 15.41
N ARG A 93 -14.32 31.32 15.14
CA ARG A 93 -14.83 32.69 15.46
C ARG A 93 -14.42 33.91 14.60
N ASN A 94 -13.66 33.82 13.51
CA ASN A 94 -13.53 34.93 12.54
C ASN A 94 -13.87 34.48 11.11
N SER A 95 -15.08 34.84 10.64
CA SER A 95 -15.72 34.34 9.41
C SER A 95 -15.27 35.02 8.10
N GLN A 96 -14.19 35.82 8.10
CA GLN A 96 -13.84 36.68 6.97
C GLN A 96 -12.49 36.41 6.28
N LEU A 97 -11.62 35.53 6.80
CA LEU A 97 -10.37 35.21 6.09
C LEU A 97 -10.64 34.29 4.91
N ASP A 98 -10.30 34.75 3.70
CA ASP A 98 -10.43 33.96 2.48
C ASP A 98 -9.51 32.73 2.60
N LEU A 99 -9.90 31.62 1.98
CA LEU A 99 -9.04 30.45 1.86
C LEU A 99 -7.72 30.83 1.16
N LEU A 100 -7.76 31.81 0.26
CA LEU A 100 -6.59 32.33 -0.43
C LEU A 100 -5.59 33.08 0.47
N ASP A 101 -6.02 33.53 1.65
CA ASP A 101 -5.11 34.17 2.63
C ASP A 101 -4.26 33.14 3.39
N ASP A 102 -4.61 31.85 3.32
CA ASP A 102 -3.81 30.77 3.89
C ASP A 102 -2.64 30.37 2.97
N PRO A 103 -1.37 30.46 3.40
CA PRO A 103 -0.27 29.91 2.62
C PRO A 103 -0.41 28.40 2.36
N ASP A 104 -0.87 27.60 3.33
CA ASP A 104 -1.06 26.16 3.15
C ASP A 104 -2.19 25.86 2.15
N ALA A 105 -3.28 26.65 2.17
CA ALA A 105 -4.37 26.41 1.24
C ALA A 105 -3.98 26.86 -0.18
N ARG A 106 -3.21 27.93 -0.32
CA ARG A 106 -2.61 28.34 -1.61
C ARG A 106 -1.70 27.25 -2.17
N ASP A 107 -0.89 26.61 -1.34
CA ASP A 107 -0.02 25.51 -1.75
C ASP A 107 -0.83 24.29 -2.20
N VAL A 108 -1.85 23.91 -1.43
CA VAL A 108 -2.76 22.80 -1.79
C VAL A 108 -3.51 23.11 -3.09
N LEU A 109 -4.03 24.33 -3.25
CA LEU A 109 -4.68 24.80 -4.48
C LEU A 109 -3.70 24.77 -5.66
N GLY A 110 -2.50 25.30 -5.49
CA GLY A 110 -1.45 25.27 -6.51
C GLY A 110 -1.14 23.85 -6.98
N ARG A 111 -1.10 22.89 -6.05
CA ARG A 111 -0.90 21.47 -6.39
C ARG A 111 -2.06 20.86 -7.17
N VAL A 112 -3.30 21.21 -6.83
CA VAL A 112 -4.49 20.80 -7.60
C VAL A 112 -4.46 21.38 -9.01
N LEU A 113 -4.15 22.67 -9.13
CA LEU A 113 -4.10 23.40 -10.41
C LEU A 113 -3.00 22.86 -11.34
N ARG A 114 -1.88 22.38 -10.79
CA ARG A 114 -0.81 21.69 -11.55
C ARG A 114 -1.23 20.31 -12.09
N THR A 115 -2.43 19.82 -11.74
CA THR A 115 -2.97 18.52 -12.20
C THR A 115 -4.26 18.68 -13.01
N PRO A 116 -4.26 19.44 -14.13
CA PRO A 116 -5.48 19.77 -14.88
C PRO A 116 -6.17 18.53 -15.48
N ALA A 117 -5.40 17.51 -15.87
CA ALA A 117 -5.95 16.22 -16.30
C ALA A 117 -6.72 15.50 -15.17
N GLY A 118 -6.26 15.64 -13.92
CA GLY A 118 -6.92 15.07 -12.73
C GLY A 118 -8.27 15.72 -12.47
N LEU A 119 -8.36 17.04 -12.56
CA LEU A 119 -9.62 17.80 -12.44
C LEU A 119 -10.65 17.35 -13.47
N LYS A 120 -10.26 17.28 -14.75
CA LYS A 120 -11.13 16.80 -15.84
C LYS A 120 -11.59 15.36 -15.63
N LYS A 121 -10.72 14.48 -15.10
CA LYS A 121 -11.03 13.06 -14.83
C LYS A 121 -11.96 12.85 -13.63
N ILE A 122 -11.84 13.66 -12.57
CA ILE A 122 -12.81 13.62 -11.46
C ILE A 122 -14.20 14.04 -11.94
N ALA A 123 -14.27 15.11 -12.75
CA ALA A 123 -15.54 15.57 -13.32
C ALA A 123 -16.23 14.48 -14.17
N THR A 124 -15.45 13.67 -14.88
CA THR A 124 -15.96 12.73 -15.90
C THR A 124 -16.00 11.25 -15.48
N GLY A 125 -15.27 10.79 -14.45
CA GLY A 125 -15.32 9.36 -14.10
C GLY A 125 -14.58 8.85 -12.86
N HIS A 126 -13.82 9.66 -12.12
CA HIS A 126 -13.11 9.20 -10.90
C HIS A 126 -13.56 9.96 -9.65
N ARG A 127 -14.87 9.97 -9.42
CA ARG A 127 -15.48 10.52 -8.19
C ARG A 127 -14.99 9.78 -6.94
N PRO A 128 -15.01 10.41 -5.75
CA PRO A 128 -14.63 9.78 -4.47
C PRO A 128 -15.19 8.36 -4.29
N ARG A 129 -16.48 8.14 -4.56
CA ARG A 129 -17.13 6.83 -4.52
C ARG A 129 -16.42 5.75 -5.34
N VAL A 130 -16.00 6.09 -6.56
CA VAL A 130 -15.36 5.15 -7.48
C VAL A 130 -13.99 4.74 -6.94
N LEU A 131 -13.23 5.69 -6.38
CA LEU A 131 -11.97 5.42 -5.72
C LEU A 131 -12.17 4.49 -4.51
N ASP A 132 -13.18 4.77 -3.67
CA ASP A 132 -13.50 3.96 -2.49
C ASP A 132 -13.93 2.53 -2.84
N ILE A 133 -14.68 2.36 -3.93
CA ILE A 133 -15.03 1.03 -4.45
C ILE A 133 -13.76 0.28 -4.92
N LYS A 134 -12.86 0.94 -5.66
CA LYS A 134 -11.58 0.35 -6.09
C LYS A 134 -10.75 -0.06 -4.87
N LEU A 135 -10.68 0.78 -3.83
CA LEU A 135 -9.98 0.50 -2.56
C LEU A 135 -10.53 -0.75 -1.87
N LYS A 136 -11.86 -0.84 -1.71
CA LYS A 136 -12.54 -1.98 -1.10
C LYS A 136 -12.28 -3.26 -1.89
N ASN A 137 -12.38 -3.20 -3.21
CA ASN A 137 -12.16 -4.35 -4.08
C ASN A 137 -10.70 -4.84 -4.00
N ARG A 138 -9.72 -3.93 -4.04
CA ARG A 138 -8.31 -4.28 -3.92
C ARG A 138 -7.99 -4.87 -2.54
N SER A 139 -8.56 -4.31 -1.47
CA SER A 139 -8.45 -4.88 -0.12
C SER A 139 -9.01 -6.30 -0.04
N ARG A 140 -10.17 -6.56 -0.66
CA ARG A 140 -10.77 -7.90 -0.68
C ARG A 140 -9.92 -8.88 -1.47
N GLN A 141 -9.27 -8.45 -2.55
CA GLN A 141 -8.33 -9.27 -3.31
C GLN A 141 -7.10 -9.62 -2.47
N GLN A 142 -6.49 -8.64 -1.80
CA GLN A 142 -5.34 -8.85 -0.92
C GLN A 142 -5.58 -9.92 0.15
N ARG A 143 -6.75 -9.93 0.78
CA ARG A 143 -7.12 -10.98 1.76
C ARG A 143 -7.03 -12.40 1.21
N ARG A 144 -7.19 -12.58 -0.10
CA ARG A 144 -7.15 -13.91 -0.73
C ARG A 144 -5.74 -14.45 -0.86
N TYR A 145 -4.74 -13.59 -1.02
CA TYR A 145 -3.34 -14.00 -1.25
C TYR A 145 -2.39 -13.58 -0.13
N ALA A 146 -2.83 -12.75 0.82
CA ALA A 146 -2.08 -12.42 2.03
C ALA A 146 -1.60 -13.66 2.83
N PRO A 147 -2.38 -14.76 2.93
CA PRO A 147 -1.89 -15.98 3.57
C PRO A 147 -0.62 -16.56 2.94
N LEU A 148 -0.37 -16.34 1.64
CA LEU A 148 0.86 -16.80 1.00
C LEU A 148 2.10 -16.17 1.63
N TYR A 149 2.03 -14.87 1.93
CA TYR A 149 3.13 -14.13 2.56
C TYR A 149 3.29 -14.52 4.02
N ASP A 150 2.16 -14.71 4.71
CA ASP A 150 2.16 -15.07 6.13
C ASP A 150 2.78 -16.46 6.35
N VAL A 151 2.34 -17.45 5.59
CA VAL A 151 2.93 -18.80 5.62
C VAL A 151 4.39 -18.71 5.22
N SER A 152 4.73 -17.99 4.15
CA SER A 152 6.14 -17.87 3.72
C SER A 152 7.04 -17.24 4.79
N LEU A 153 6.54 -16.31 5.60
CA LEU A 153 7.30 -15.68 6.68
C LEU A 153 7.44 -16.60 7.88
N ARG A 154 6.36 -17.27 8.28
CA ARG A 154 6.29 -18.08 9.50
C ARG A 154 6.77 -19.52 9.35
N TRP A 155 7.20 -19.93 8.14
CA TRP A 155 7.56 -21.32 7.84
C TRP A 155 8.89 -21.81 8.45
N GLU A 156 9.68 -20.98 9.13
CA GLU A 156 10.88 -21.47 9.85
C GLU A 156 10.42 -22.27 11.11
N MET A 157 10.89 -23.47 11.48
CA MET A 157 12.20 -24.15 11.37
C MET A 157 11.97 -25.68 11.26
N ILE A 158 12.53 -26.35 10.25
CA ILE A 158 12.70 -27.81 10.27
C ILE A 158 14.19 -28.07 10.04
N GLU A 159 14.91 -28.47 11.09
CA GLU A 159 16.26 -29.01 10.94
C GLU A 159 16.23 -30.16 9.92
N GLY A 160 17.03 -30.06 8.86
CA GLY A 160 17.14 -31.09 7.82
C GLY A 160 16.22 -30.95 6.60
N SER A 161 15.33 -29.96 6.53
CA SER A 161 14.50 -29.74 5.33
C SER A 161 15.25 -29.00 4.21
N LYS A 162 15.14 -29.48 2.96
CA LYS A 162 15.64 -28.76 1.75
C LYS A 162 14.80 -27.53 1.38
N LEU A 163 13.65 -27.32 2.00
CA LEU A 163 12.70 -26.25 1.66
C LEU A 163 12.81 -25.10 2.65
N LYS A 164 13.49 -24.02 2.25
CA LYS A 164 13.64 -22.77 3.03
C LYS A 164 12.32 -21.98 3.23
N GLY A 165 11.15 -22.59 2.99
CA GLY A 165 9.90 -21.87 2.80
C GLY A 165 9.84 -21.16 1.44
N GLY A 166 8.94 -20.18 1.32
CA GLY A 166 8.70 -19.46 0.07
C GLY A 166 7.45 -19.93 -0.67
N TRP A 167 7.22 -19.31 -1.83
CA TRP A 167 5.97 -19.46 -2.59
C TRP A 167 5.52 -20.89 -2.85
N THR A 168 6.45 -21.80 -3.15
CA THR A 168 6.16 -23.19 -3.47
C THR A 168 5.55 -23.91 -2.29
N THR A 169 5.98 -23.58 -1.08
CA THR A 169 5.43 -24.17 0.14
C THR A 169 4.14 -23.47 0.52
N SER A 170 4.13 -22.13 0.48
CA SER A 170 2.94 -21.35 0.83
C SER A 170 1.75 -21.64 -0.07
N LYS A 171 1.95 -22.08 -1.33
CA LYS A 171 0.84 -22.45 -2.21
C LYS A 171 0.02 -23.62 -1.67
N ARG A 172 0.61 -24.48 -0.83
CA ARG A 172 -0.06 -25.68 -0.29
C ARG A 172 -1.33 -25.31 0.47
N VAL A 173 -1.34 -24.18 1.16
CA VAL A 173 -2.53 -23.72 1.92
C VAL A 173 -3.75 -23.40 1.05
N PHE A 174 -3.59 -23.41 -0.28
CA PHE A 174 -4.65 -23.18 -1.27
C PHE A 174 -5.18 -24.46 -1.93
N ILE A 175 -4.56 -25.60 -1.68
CA ILE A 175 -4.84 -26.90 -2.29
C ILE A 175 -5.93 -27.73 -1.58
N PRO A 176 -6.15 -27.67 -0.24
CA PRO A 176 -7.03 -28.60 0.45
C PRO A 176 -8.43 -28.70 -0.16
N LYS A 177 -8.92 -29.92 -0.36
CA LYS A 177 -10.28 -30.18 -0.83
C LYS A 177 -11.28 -29.83 0.26
N ALA A 178 -12.36 -29.13 -0.11
CA ALA A 178 -13.44 -28.84 0.82
C ALA A 178 -13.99 -30.13 1.45
N GLY A 179 -14.20 -30.10 2.77
CA GLY A 179 -14.65 -31.25 3.57
C GLY A 179 -13.53 -32.16 4.09
N THR A 180 -12.26 -31.76 3.96
CA THR A 180 -11.13 -32.44 4.62
C THR A 180 -10.78 -31.73 5.93
N GLU A 181 -10.23 -32.46 6.90
CA GLU A 181 -9.78 -31.89 8.17
C GLU A 181 -8.72 -30.78 7.95
N ALA A 182 -7.74 -31.04 7.08
CA ALA A 182 -6.74 -30.05 6.70
C ALA A 182 -7.36 -28.76 6.12
N HIS A 183 -8.42 -28.89 5.30
CA HIS A 183 -9.16 -27.73 4.82
C HIS A 183 -9.75 -26.93 5.99
N ASP A 184 -10.41 -27.59 6.93
CA ASP A 184 -11.11 -26.91 8.02
C ASP A 184 -10.16 -26.24 9.01
N ILE A 185 -9.04 -26.90 9.33
CA ILE A 185 -7.92 -26.32 10.09
C ILE A 185 -7.43 -25.05 9.39
N ILE A 186 -7.01 -25.14 8.12
CA ILE A 186 -6.46 -24.00 7.37
C ILE A 186 -7.46 -22.84 7.29
N ARG A 187 -8.76 -23.12 7.16
CA ARG A 187 -9.82 -22.10 7.12
C ARG A 187 -10.03 -21.39 8.45
N ARG A 188 -9.79 -22.09 9.57
CA ARG A 188 -9.84 -21.50 10.91
C ARG A 188 -8.85 -20.36 11.06
N TYR A 189 -7.61 -20.56 10.59
CA TYR A 189 -6.54 -19.56 10.60
C TYR A 189 -6.67 -18.54 9.45
N TYR A 190 -7.06 -18.98 8.25
CA TYR A 190 -7.12 -18.16 7.03
C TYR A 190 -8.53 -18.08 6.43
N LYS A 191 -9.48 -17.49 7.17
CA LYS A 191 -10.91 -17.36 6.79
C LYS A 191 -11.14 -16.78 5.39
N GLY A 192 -10.28 -15.86 4.95
CA GLY A 192 -10.41 -15.15 3.67
C GLY A 192 -9.80 -15.87 2.46
N LEU A 193 -9.16 -17.01 2.67
CA LEU A 193 -8.50 -17.77 1.62
C LEU A 193 -9.52 -18.23 0.56
N ARG A 194 -9.14 -18.30 -0.71
CA ARG A 194 -9.99 -18.76 -1.82
C ARG A 194 -9.18 -19.76 -2.65
N GLY A 195 -9.72 -20.32 -3.73
CA GLY A 195 -8.98 -21.31 -4.54
C GLY A 195 -7.67 -20.78 -5.17
N LEU A 196 -6.77 -21.72 -5.49
CA LEU A 196 -5.41 -21.48 -6.01
C LEU A 196 -5.34 -20.54 -7.22
N SER A 197 -6.18 -20.76 -8.23
CA SER A 197 -6.20 -19.95 -9.48
C SER A 197 -6.34 -18.45 -9.21
N THR A 198 -7.23 -18.08 -8.29
CA THR A 198 -7.44 -16.68 -7.92
C THR A 198 -6.21 -16.12 -7.21
N ALA A 199 -5.60 -16.91 -6.31
CA ALA A 199 -4.45 -16.49 -5.54
C ALA A 199 -3.25 -16.22 -6.46
N GLN A 200 -2.97 -17.12 -7.41
CA GLN A 200 -1.89 -16.99 -8.40
C GLN A 200 -2.07 -15.74 -9.29
N LYS A 201 -3.29 -15.50 -9.79
CA LYS A 201 -3.61 -14.31 -10.62
C LYS A 201 -3.28 -12.98 -9.95
N TYR A 202 -3.35 -12.91 -8.62
CA TYR A 202 -3.11 -11.68 -7.87
C TYR A 202 -1.74 -11.62 -7.19
N LYS A 203 -1.15 -12.77 -6.88
CA LYS A 203 0.20 -12.92 -6.33
C LYS A 203 1.23 -12.14 -7.16
N ASP A 204 1.30 -12.39 -8.46
CA ASP A 204 2.37 -11.83 -9.32
C ASP A 204 2.19 -10.31 -9.55
N LYS A 205 1.06 -9.76 -9.12
CA LYS A 205 0.73 -8.33 -9.19
C LYS A 205 1.00 -7.60 -7.88
N GLY A 206 1.48 -8.29 -6.85
CA GLY A 206 1.63 -7.71 -5.52
C GLY A 206 2.70 -8.39 -4.67
N ASP A 207 3.57 -9.21 -5.25
CA ASP A 207 4.68 -9.85 -4.55
C ASP A 207 5.71 -8.82 -4.08
N PHE A 208 5.99 -7.81 -4.90
CA PHE A 208 6.95 -6.76 -4.59
C PHE A 208 6.48 -5.81 -3.46
N ILE A 209 5.18 -5.79 -3.17
CA ILE A 209 4.58 -5.07 -2.02
C ILE A 209 4.20 -6.02 -0.86
N ALA A 210 4.67 -7.27 -0.88
CA ALA A 210 4.29 -8.29 0.08
C ALA A 210 4.49 -7.84 1.54
N GLY A 211 5.57 -7.12 1.85
CA GLY A 211 5.81 -6.57 3.19
C GLY A 211 4.70 -5.64 3.66
N PHE A 212 4.28 -4.68 2.84
CA PHE A 212 3.16 -3.79 3.17
C PHE A 212 1.83 -4.53 3.28
N VAL A 213 1.61 -5.55 2.44
CA VAL A 213 0.40 -6.40 2.54
C VAL A 213 0.42 -7.15 3.87
N TRP A 214 1.55 -7.75 4.24
CA TRP A 214 1.65 -8.51 5.48
C TRP A 214 1.44 -7.63 6.71
N LEU A 215 2.15 -6.50 6.80
CA LEU A 215 2.01 -5.55 7.92
C LEU A 215 0.56 -5.12 8.15
N ARG A 216 -0.13 -4.81 7.05
CA ARG A 216 -1.54 -4.40 7.08
C ARG A 216 -2.48 -5.51 7.56
N HIS A 217 -2.20 -6.76 7.22
CA HIS A 217 -3.13 -7.88 7.42
C HIS A 217 -2.89 -8.64 8.73
N PHE A 218 -1.65 -8.68 9.22
CA PHE A 218 -1.26 -9.54 10.34
C PHE A 218 -0.61 -8.79 11.50
N HIS A 219 0.03 -7.63 11.27
CA HIS A 219 0.73 -6.88 12.31
C HIS A 219 -0.03 -5.66 12.83
N GLY A 220 -1.14 -5.28 12.19
CA GLY A 220 -1.92 -4.11 12.60
C GLY A 220 -1.19 -2.77 12.37
N GLY A 221 0.02 -2.74 11.79
CA GLY A 221 0.67 -1.53 11.29
C GLY A 221 -0.08 -0.99 10.08
N VAL A 222 -1.02 -0.05 10.30
CA VAL A 222 -2.02 0.29 9.27
C VAL A 222 -1.50 1.32 8.27
N PHE A 223 -0.57 0.93 7.39
CA PHE A 223 -0.33 1.67 6.15
C PHE A 223 -1.46 1.41 5.14
N ARG A 224 -2.61 2.09 5.33
CA ARG A 224 -3.82 1.83 4.53
C ARG A 224 -4.44 3.13 4.03
N PRO A 225 -4.72 3.23 2.71
CA PRO A 225 -5.50 4.34 2.19
C PRO A 225 -6.91 4.35 2.78
N ARG A 226 -7.30 5.52 3.28
CA ARG A 226 -8.63 5.78 3.83
C ARG A 226 -9.64 6.02 2.72
N GLU A 227 -10.90 5.68 3.01
CA GLU A 227 -12.02 5.98 2.11
C GLU A 227 -12.31 7.48 2.11
N VAL A 228 -12.27 8.11 0.94
CA VAL A 228 -12.37 9.57 0.73
C VAL A 228 -13.75 10.09 1.12
N GLU A 229 -14.81 9.29 0.95
CA GLU A 229 -16.18 9.72 1.28
C GLU A 229 -16.41 9.88 2.79
N LYS A 230 -15.60 9.24 3.63
CA LYS A 230 -15.79 9.31 5.08
C LYS A 230 -15.55 10.72 5.59
N ALA A 231 -16.46 11.21 6.44
CA ALA A 231 -16.37 12.53 7.06
C ALA A 231 -15.06 12.74 7.84
N SER A 232 -14.51 11.68 8.43
CA SER A 232 -13.25 11.71 9.19
C SER A 232 -11.99 11.60 8.33
N PHE A 233 -12.11 11.51 7.00
CA PHE A 233 -10.98 11.31 6.08
C PHE A 233 -9.87 12.34 6.30
N ALA A 234 -10.20 13.63 6.15
CA ALA A 234 -9.21 14.72 6.21
C ALA A 234 -8.51 14.77 7.57
N ARG A 235 -9.29 14.78 8.67
CA ARG A 235 -8.76 14.79 10.04
C ARG A 235 -7.80 13.63 10.29
N LYS A 236 -8.18 12.41 9.89
CA LYS A 236 -7.33 11.23 10.15
C LYS A 236 -6.11 11.17 9.25
N LEU A 237 -6.23 11.62 8.00
CA LEU A 237 -5.09 11.68 7.08
C LEU A 237 -4.05 12.71 7.56
N LEU A 238 -4.49 13.87 8.05
CA LEU A 238 -3.61 14.85 8.68
C LEU A 238 -2.93 14.29 9.93
N ALA A 239 -3.70 13.63 10.80
CA ALA A 239 -3.14 13.02 12.00
C ALA A 239 -2.04 11.99 11.65
N GLU A 240 -2.26 11.15 10.63
CA GLU A 240 -1.25 10.21 10.14
C GLU A 240 -0.03 10.91 9.52
N ALA A 241 -0.23 12.01 8.77
CA ALA A 241 0.87 12.76 8.17
C ALA A 241 1.72 13.48 9.23
N ASN A 242 1.11 13.93 10.32
CA ASN A 242 1.80 14.60 11.42
C ASN A 242 2.56 13.62 12.33
N ASP A 243 2.16 12.35 12.37
CA ASP A 243 2.83 11.28 13.12
C ASP A 243 4.08 10.76 12.37
N VAL A 244 5.12 11.59 12.30
CA VAL A 244 6.38 11.28 11.59
C VAL A 244 7.03 10.03 12.17
N ASP A 245 7.06 9.91 13.51
CA ASP A 245 7.68 8.78 14.18
C ASP A 245 6.90 7.49 13.99
N GLY A 246 5.57 7.55 13.97
CA GLY A 246 4.72 6.43 13.58
C GLY A 246 4.96 6.00 12.13
N LEU A 247 5.14 6.96 11.21
CA LEU A 247 5.49 6.66 9.81
C LEU A 247 6.88 6.03 9.68
N ARG A 248 7.90 6.57 10.37
CA ARG A 248 9.23 5.96 10.46
C ARG A 248 9.13 4.53 11.00
N ARG A 249 8.33 4.32 12.04
CA ARG A 249 8.09 2.99 12.59
C ARG A 249 7.54 2.02 11.54
N ILE A 250 6.53 2.44 10.79
CA ILE A 250 5.93 1.63 9.72
C ILE A 250 6.96 1.26 8.65
N PHE A 251 7.79 2.21 8.21
CA PHE A 251 8.82 1.95 7.20
C PHE A 251 9.96 1.07 7.73
N GLY A 252 10.36 1.23 8.99
CA GLY A 252 11.35 0.35 9.64
C GLY A 252 10.84 -1.08 9.81
N GLN A 253 9.56 -1.24 10.15
CA GLN A 253 8.90 -2.55 10.17
C GLN A 253 8.80 -3.16 8.77
N TYR A 254 8.61 -2.35 7.73
CA TYR A 254 8.64 -2.82 6.36
C TYR A 254 10.02 -3.36 5.98
N GLU A 255 11.09 -2.64 6.28
CA GLU A 255 12.47 -3.09 6.02
C GLU A 255 12.78 -4.42 6.72
N PHE A 256 12.32 -4.59 7.97
CA PHE A 256 12.45 -5.87 8.68
C PHE A 256 11.76 -7.03 7.93
N ILE A 257 10.49 -6.84 7.56
CA ILE A 257 9.71 -7.87 6.85
C ILE A 257 10.28 -8.13 5.45
N LYS A 258 10.78 -7.08 4.78
CA LYS A 258 11.45 -7.16 3.50
C LYS A 258 12.68 -8.07 3.58
N ALA A 259 13.58 -7.84 4.53
CA ALA A 259 14.78 -8.66 4.68
C ALA A 259 14.45 -10.16 4.87
N ARG A 260 13.43 -10.46 5.68
CA ARG A 260 12.95 -11.84 5.90
C ARG A 260 12.37 -12.47 4.63
N LEU A 261 11.53 -11.74 3.89
CA LEU A 261 10.94 -12.24 2.64
C LEU A 261 11.96 -12.35 1.50
N GLU A 262 12.96 -11.47 1.42
CA GLU A 262 14.05 -11.56 0.44
C GLU A 262 14.88 -12.83 0.64
N GLY A 263 15.13 -13.23 1.90
CA GLY A 263 15.71 -14.53 2.24
C GLY A 263 14.89 -15.75 1.74
N ARG A 264 13.60 -15.54 1.43
CA ARG A 264 12.67 -16.51 0.86
C ARG A 264 12.48 -16.34 -0.67
N SER A 265 13.41 -15.63 -1.32
CA SER A 265 13.44 -15.36 -2.77
C SER A 265 12.32 -14.45 -3.30
N TYR A 266 11.72 -13.60 -2.45
CA TYR A 266 10.81 -12.55 -2.90
C TYR A 266 11.60 -11.36 -3.42
N LYS A 267 11.05 -10.65 -4.43
CA LYS A 267 11.66 -9.45 -5.00
C LYS A 267 10.84 -8.22 -4.60
N LEU A 268 11.15 -7.64 -3.45
CA LEU A 268 10.41 -6.53 -2.86
C LEU A 268 10.88 -5.17 -3.36
N LEU A 269 10.06 -4.16 -3.10
CA LEU A 269 10.36 -2.76 -3.33
C LEU A 269 11.51 -2.30 -2.41
N ALA A 270 12.46 -1.53 -2.95
CA ALA A 270 13.51 -0.91 -2.15
C ALA A 270 13.08 0.47 -1.62
N LEU A 271 13.33 0.74 -0.34
CA LEU A 271 13.21 2.07 0.27
C LEU A 271 14.62 2.69 0.41
N ASP A 272 15.16 3.19 -0.69
CA ASP A 272 16.47 3.86 -0.74
C ASP A 272 16.31 5.30 -0.25
N LEU A 273 16.16 5.45 1.07
CA LEU A 273 15.87 6.73 1.72
C LEU A 273 17.13 7.56 1.91
N ALA A 274 17.00 8.89 1.85
CA ALA A 274 18.13 9.81 2.04
C ALA A 274 18.65 9.77 3.49
N GLN A 275 17.73 9.56 4.43
CA GLN A 275 18.05 9.17 5.80
C GLN A 275 17.53 7.74 6.01
N PRO A 276 18.40 6.76 6.25
CA PRO A 276 17.98 5.39 6.50
C PRO A 276 17.01 5.34 7.67
N VAL A 277 15.88 4.66 7.48
CA VAL A 277 14.98 4.35 8.59
C VAL A 277 15.52 3.09 9.27
N PRO A 278 15.72 3.09 10.60
CA PRO A 278 16.20 1.91 11.29
C PRO A 278 15.21 0.76 11.09
N LEU A 279 15.76 -0.43 10.89
CA LEU A 279 14.98 -1.65 10.86
C LEU A 279 14.34 -1.86 12.24
N ILE A 280 13.03 -2.06 12.27
CA ILE A 280 12.28 -2.22 13.52
C ILE A 280 11.69 -3.62 13.51
N GLU A 281 12.16 -4.43 14.45
CA GLU A 281 11.74 -5.81 14.56
C GLU A 281 10.23 -5.93 14.79
N VAL A 282 9.68 -6.97 14.17
CA VAL A 282 8.29 -7.36 14.32
C VAL A 282 8.28 -8.80 14.83
N PRO A 283 7.53 -9.12 15.90
CA PRO A 283 7.42 -10.50 16.36
C PRO A 283 6.78 -11.37 15.27
N ILE A 284 7.53 -12.35 14.76
CA ILE A 284 7.06 -13.38 13.84
C ILE A 284 7.14 -14.71 14.57
N LEU A 285 6.00 -15.19 15.04
CA LEU A 285 5.90 -16.51 15.66
C LEU A 285 5.78 -17.61 14.60
N PRO A 286 6.26 -18.84 14.88
CA PRO A 286 6.05 -20.00 14.01
C PRO A 286 4.57 -20.24 13.73
N LEU A 287 4.29 -21.05 12.70
CA LEU A 287 2.96 -21.62 12.54
C LEU A 287 2.64 -22.54 13.73
N SER A 288 1.37 -22.62 14.12
CA SER A 288 0.95 -23.62 15.10
C SER A 288 1.18 -25.03 14.55
N GLU A 289 1.43 -25.99 15.43
CA GLU A 289 1.64 -27.40 15.08
C GLU A 289 0.50 -27.95 14.21
N GLU A 290 -0.75 -27.75 14.64
CA GLU A 290 -1.97 -28.13 13.90
C GLU A 290 -1.98 -27.56 12.47
N LEU A 291 -1.61 -26.28 12.31
CA LEU A 291 -1.57 -25.63 11.00
C LEU A 291 -0.40 -26.14 10.16
N ARG A 292 0.75 -26.43 10.76
CA ARG A 292 1.92 -26.99 10.06
C ARG A 292 1.59 -28.38 9.51
N GLU A 293 1.07 -29.28 10.35
CA GLU A 293 0.69 -30.64 9.99
C GLU A 293 -0.38 -30.65 8.89
N ALA A 294 -1.39 -29.80 9.00
CA ALA A 294 -2.43 -29.63 7.98
C ALA A 294 -1.87 -29.17 6.62
N ILE A 295 -0.70 -28.53 6.58
CA ILE A 295 -0.06 -28.09 5.32
C ILE A 295 0.92 -29.14 4.79
N GLU A 296 1.54 -29.92 5.67
CA GLU A 296 2.48 -30.99 5.31
C GLU A 296 1.78 -32.23 4.73
N THR A 297 0.54 -32.48 5.14
CA THR A 297 -0.30 -33.61 4.71
C THR A 297 -0.97 -33.42 3.33
N LEU A 298 -0.73 -32.29 2.66
CA LEU A 298 -1.29 -31.92 1.34
C LEU A 298 -0.32 -32.19 0.18
#